data_AF-A0A137NV60-F1
#
_entry.id   AF-A0A137NV60-F1
#
_cell.length_a   1.000
_cell.length_b   1.000
_cell.length_c   1.000
_cell.angle_alpha   90.00
_cell.angle_beta   90.00
_cell.angle_gamma   90.00
#
_symmetry.space_group_name_H-M   'P 1'
#
loop_
_entity.id
_entity.type
_entity.pdbx_description
1 polymer ?
#
loop_
_entity_poly.entity_id
_entity_poly.type
_entity_poly.pdbx_seq_one_letter_code
_entity_poly.pdbx_strand_id
1 'polypeptide(L)'
;MIFNSINTSLSKSCSSLTSLVYQQVRNATKKTGGSSRNGRDSAGRRLGAKKFDGQLVKTGNIIFRQRGTRIFPGENVGMGRDHTLFALVPGYVKYYRISNDEKNTERRFVGVTHDPNTALPLDPNQPRQRKFDLVDVNDFNKKLEEEYASYRNSQQ
;
A
#
# COMPACT_ATOMS: atom_id res chain seq x y z
N MET A 1 77.92 5.51 5.38
CA MET A 1 79.06 6.02 6.17
C MET A 1 78.46 6.71 7.39
N ILE A 2 78.53 6.07 8.56
CA ILE A 2 79.66 6.12 9.52
C ILE A 2 79.50 7.31 10.48
N PHE A 3 79.30 6.94 11.76
CA PHE A 3 79.74 7.59 13.02
C PHE A 3 78.86 8.73 13.57
N ASN A 4 78.23 8.52 14.73
CA ASN A 4 78.77 8.59 16.11
C ASN A 4 78.97 10.04 16.58
N SER A 5 78.34 10.44 17.68
CA SER A 5 79.05 10.63 18.95
C SER A 5 78.18 11.26 20.05
N ILE A 6 78.42 10.72 21.24
CA ILE A 6 78.02 11.05 22.60
C ILE A 6 78.47 12.47 23.04
N ASN A 7 77.70 13.11 23.93
CA ASN A 7 78.12 13.73 25.22
C ASN A 7 77.06 14.75 25.71
N THR A 8 76.28 14.43 26.75
CA THR A 8 76.50 14.80 28.18
C THR A 8 76.68 16.30 28.47
N SER A 9 75.69 16.89 29.13
CA SER A 9 75.90 17.72 30.33
C SER A 9 74.56 18.11 30.97
N LEU A 10 74.27 17.49 32.12
CA LEU A 10 73.38 18.08 33.11
C LEU A 10 74.08 19.31 33.70
N SER A 11 73.37 20.44 33.81
CA SER A 11 73.46 21.25 35.03
C SER A 11 72.24 22.14 35.24
N LYS A 12 71.58 21.87 36.38
CA LYS A 12 71.13 22.83 37.40
C LYS A 12 70.27 24.01 36.94
N SER A 13 69.02 24.06 37.39
CA SER A 13 68.66 24.86 38.58
C SER A 13 67.15 24.85 38.79
N CYS A 14 66.76 24.42 39.99
CA CYS A 14 65.42 24.58 40.54
C CYS A 14 65.35 25.99 41.13
N SER A 15 64.33 26.78 40.77
CA SER A 15 63.50 27.59 41.68
C SER A 15 62.89 28.80 40.95
N SER A 16 61.56 28.81 40.81
CA SER A 16 60.74 29.99 41.11
C SER A 16 59.27 29.64 40.90
N LEU A 17 58.49 29.86 41.96
CA LEU A 17 57.04 29.76 41.96
C LEU A 17 56.47 31.00 41.26
N THR A 18 55.66 30.80 40.22
CA THR A 18 54.68 31.80 39.76
C THR A 18 53.33 31.11 39.54
N SER A 19 52.34 31.55 40.32
CA SER A 19 50.95 31.12 40.29
C SER A 19 50.16 31.75 39.14
N LEU A 20 49.10 31.05 38.72
CA LEU A 20 48.11 31.39 37.67
C LEU A 20 48.72 31.37 36.25
N VAL A 21 48.25 30.56 35.30
CA VAL A 21 46.88 30.55 34.77
C VAL A 21 46.47 29.13 34.33
N TYR A 22 45.24 28.81 34.71
CA TYR A 22 44.35 27.75 34.22
C TYR A 22 44.70 27.14 32.84
N GLN A 23 45.01 25.85 32.82
CA GLN A 23 44.53 25.00 31.74
C GLN A 23 44.12 23.64 32.26
N GLN A 24 42.98 23.63 32.96
CA GLN A 24 42.24 22.40 33.17
C GLN A 24 41.65 22.00 31.81
N VAL A 25 42.28 21.07 31.09
CA VAL A 25 41.67 20.45 29.91
C VAL A 25 40.51 19.59 30.40
N ARG A 26 39.34 20.21 30.55
CA ARG A 26 38.10 19.48 30.77
C ARG A 26 37.67 18.90 29.42
N ASN A 27 38.13 17.68 29.14
CA ASN A 27 37.40 16.86 28.19
C ASN A 27 36.01 16.64 28.78
N ALA A 28 34.96 16.98 28.04
CA ALA A 28 33.60 16.69 28.46
C ALA A 28 33.48 15.18 28.74
N THR A 29 33.32 14.77 30.00
CA THR A 29 33.10 13.37 30.39
C THR A 29 31.65 12.96 30.18
N LYS A 30 31.10 13.28 29.00
CA LYS A 30 30.01 12.56 28.33
C LYS A 30 29.79 13.22 26.97
N LYS A 31 30.28 12.55 25.93
CA LYS A 31 29.89 12.84 24.54
C LYS A 31 29.10 11.66 23.96
N THR A 32 28.27 11.03 24.78
CA THR A 32 27.49 9.88 24.33
C THR A 32 26.27 9.68 25.22
N GLY A 33 25.46 10.72 25.38
CA GLY A 33 24.02 10.56 25.62
C GLY A 33 23.31 10.19 24.31
N GLY A 34 23.89 9.28 23.51
CA GLY A 34 23.21 8.77 22.33
C GLY A 34 21.93 8.08 22.80
N SER A 35 20.80 8.29 22.14
CA SER A 35 19.56 7.61 22.50
C SER A 35 19.73 6.10 22.31
N SER A 36 20.20 5.36 23.32
CA SER A 36 20.37 3.91 23.24
C SER A 36 19.09 3.18 23.63
N ARG A 37 17.94 3.63 23.10
CA ARG A 37 16.66 2.92 23.19
C ARG A 37 15.92 3.06 21.88
N ASN A 38 16.26 2.17 20.94
CA ASN A 38 15.49 1.98 19.71
C ASN A 38 14.22 1.19 20.06
N GLY A 39 13.17 1.92 20.44
CA GLY A 39 11.85 1.37 20.79
C GLY A 39 10.68 2.14 20.16
N ARG A 40 10.93 2.90 19.09
CA ARG A 40 9.89 3.62 18.35
C ARG A 40 9.42 2.75 17.20
N ASP A 41 8.21 2.24 17.29
CA ASP A 41 7.53 1.57 16.18
C ASP A 41 6.14 2.19 15.97
N SER A 42 5.62 2.03 14.76
CA SER A 42 4.29 2.48 14.39
C SER A 42 3.33 1.30 14.29
N ALA A 43 2.08 1.51 14.69
CA ALA A 43 1.07 0.46 14.55
C ALA A 43 0.90 0.02 13.08
N GLY A 44 0.67 -1.27 12.87
CA GLY A 44 0.40 -1.84 11.56
C GLY A 44 -0.77 -1.15 10.86
N ARG A 45 -0.58 -0.79 9.58
CA ARG A 45 -1.55 0.00 8.80
C ARG A 45 -2.66 -0.82 8.14
N ARG A 46 -2.72 -2.13 8.41
CA ARG A 46 -3.75 -3.07 7.90
C ARG A 46 -3.94 -3.02 6.38
N LEU A 47 -2.84 -2.84 5.65
CA LEU A 47 -2.79 -2.86 4.18
C LEU A 47 -3.06 -4.28 3.65
N GLY A 48 -3.23 -4.41 2.34
CA GLY A 48 -3.43 -5.68 1.64
C GLY A 48 -4.84 -5.86 1.08
N ALA A 49 -5.10 -7.07 0.58
CA ALA A 49 -6.38 -7.48 0.02
C ALA A 49 -7.48 -7.48 1.08
N LYS A 50 -8.66 -7.03 0.67
CA LYS A 50 -9.91 -7.09 1.43
C LYS A 50 -10.92 -7.98 0.73
N LYS A 51 -10.80 -8.12 -0.59
CA LYS A 51 -11.56 -9.05 -1.41
C LYS A 51 -10.61 -9.89 -2.25
N PHE A 52 -10.83 -11.19 -2.21
CA PHE A 52 -10.06 -12.18 -2.97
C PHE A 52 -10.71 -12.44 -4.33
N ASP A 53 -10.02 -13.19 -5.18
CA ASP A 53 -10.52 -13.59 -6.49
C ASP A 53 -11.83 -14.37 -6.37
N GLY A 54 -12.78 -14.12 -7.28
CA GLY A 54 -14.10 -14.75 -7.31
C GLY A 54 -15.08 -14.28 -6.23
N GLN A 55 -14.71 -13.34 -5.35
CA GLN A 55 -15.61 -12.87 -4.31
C GLN A 55 -16.63 -11.84 -4.82
N LEU A 56 -17.87 -11.96 -4.32
CA LEU A 56 -18.93 -10.99 -4.58
C LEU A 56 -18.63 -9.65 -3.90
N VAL A 57 -18.79 -8.57 -4.65
CA VAL A 57 -18.64 -7.19 -4.20
C VAL A 57 -19.85 -6.34 -4.59
N LYS A 58 -20.15 -5.36 -3.75
CA LYS A 58 -21.10 -4.28 -4.04
C LYS A 58 -20.30 -3.03 -4.42
N THR A 59 -20.96 -2.08 -5.08
CA THR A 59 -20.37 -0.76 -5.36
C THR A 59 -19.84 -0.10 -4.09
N GLY A 60 -18.66 0.51 -4.18
CA GLY A 60 -17.97 1.17 -3.07
C GLY A 60 -17.14 0.25 -2.18
N ASN A 61 -17.28 -1.08 -2.29
CA ASN A 61 -16.48 -2.00 -1.49
C ASN A 61 -14.99 -1.85 -1.81
N ILE A 62 -14.16 -1.77 -0.77
CA ILE A 62 -12.71 -1.78 -0.89
C ILE A 62 -12.24 -3.19 -1.27
N ILE A 63 -11.43 -3.28 -2.32
CA ILE A 63 -10.84 -4.52 -2.83
C ILE A 63 -9.42 -4.69 -2.29
N PHE A 64 -8.61 -3.63 -2.37
CA PHE A 64 -7.20 -3.68 -1.96
C PHE A 64 -6.74 -2.34 -1.39
N ARG A 65 -6.10 -2.34 -0.21
CA ARG A 65 -5.44 -1.17 0.37
C ARG A 65 -3.93 -1.25 0.18
N GLN A 66 -3.31 -0.25 -0.42
CA GLN A 66 -1.89 -0.29 -0.76
C GLN A 66 -1.15 1.02 -0.47
N ARG A 67 0.18 0.97 -0.56
CA ARG A 67 1.04 2.14 -0.63
C ARG A 67 1.71 2.12 -2.00
N GLY A 68 1.48 3.18 -2.78
CA GLY A 68 1.72 3.16 -4.22
C GLY A 68 0.84 2.16 -4.96
N THR A 69 1.04 2.04 -6.26
CA THR A 69 0.25 1.18 -7.15
C THR A 69 0.95 -0.15 -7.40
N ARG A 70 0.80 -1.11 -6.47
CA ARG A 70 1.29 -2.49 -6.65
C ARG A 70 0.38 -3.31 -7.57
N ILE A 71 -0.91 -2.99 -7.51
CA ILE A 71 -1.97 -3.48 -8.38
C ILE A 71 -2.67 -2.25 -8.96
N PHE A 72 -2.96 -2.29 -10.26
CA PHE A 72 -3.62 -1.22 -10.98
C PHE A 72 -5.13 -1.47 -11.09
N PRO A 73 -5.95 -0.40 -11.19
CA PRO A 73 -7.37 -0.56 -11.46
C PRO A 73 -7.57 -1.12 -12.88
N GLY A 74 -8.37 -2.16 -12.98
CA GLY A 74 -8.84 -2.76 -14.23
C GLY A 74 -10.31 -2.40 -14.50
N GLU A 75 -11.04 -3.33 -15.11
CA GLU A 75 -12.45 -3.12 -15.46
C GLU A 75 -13.34 -2.92 -14.23
N ASN A 76 -14.22 -1.91 -14.28
CA ASN A 76 -15.19 -1.59 -13.22
C ASN A 76 -14.59 -1.35 -11.82
N VAL A 77 -13.32 -0.94 -11.76
CA VAL A 77 -12.61 -0.62 -10.52
C VAL A 77 -12.11 0.83 -10.54
N GLY A 78 -12.36 1.55 -9.45
CA GLY A 78 -11.84 2.88 -9.21
C GLY A 78 -10.60 2.85 -8.30
N MET A 79 -9.81 3.93 -8.35
CA MET A 79 -8.66 4.15 -7.48
C MET A 79 -8.81 5.45 -6.68
N GLY A 80 -8.68 5.35 -5.37
CA GLY A 80 -8.73 6.50 -4.46
C GLY A 80 -7.41 7.28 -4.40
N ARG A 81 -7.41 8.41 -3.67
CA ARG A 81 -6.22 9.26 -3.47
C ARG A 81 -5.03 8.51 -2.86
N ASP A 82 -5.29 7.56 -1.96
CA ASP A 82 -4.26 6.73 -1.32
C ASP A 82 -3.94 5.45 -2.10
N HIS A 83 -4.33 5.37 -3.38
CA HIS A 83 -4.24 4.21 -4.26
C HIS A 83 -5.05 2.99 -3.80
N THR A 84 -6.00 3.17 -2.87
CA THR A 84 -6.97 2.13 -2.51
C THR A 84 -7.86 1.81 -3.71
N LEU A 85 -8.03 0.53 -4.01
CA LEU A 85 -8.87 0.05 -5.11
C LEU A 85 -10.26 -0.30 -4.58
N PHE A 86 -11.30 0.15 -5.28
CA PHE A 86 -12.70 -0.06 -4.89
C PHE A 86 -13.59 -0.39 -6.10
N ALA A 87 -14.67 -1.14 -5.86
CA ALA A 87 -15.60 -1.55 -6.91
C ALA A 87 -16.52 -0.40 -7.33
N LEU A 88 -16.71 -0.19 -8.64
CA LEU A 88 -17.68 0.77 -9.18
C LEU A 88 -19.06 0.14 -9.40
N VAL A 89 -19.09 -1.19 -9.59
CA VAL A 89 -20.27 -1.94 -9.99
C VAL A 89 -20.38 -3.20 -9.11
N PRO A 90 -21.59 -3.71 -8.82
CA PRO A 90 -21.74 -5.02 -8.19
C PRO A 90 -21.29 -6.16 -9.12
N GLY A 91 -20.54 -7.11 -8.59
CA GLY A 91 -19.99 -8.22 -9.39
C GLY A 91 -18.98 -9.07 -8.63
N TYR A 92 -18.11 -9.75 -9.38
CA TYR A 92 -17.08 -10.66 -8.88
C TYR A 92 -15.68 -10.11 -9.13
N VAL A 93 -14.82 -10.15 -8.13
CA VAL A 93 -13.43 -9.66 -8.25
C VAL A 93 -12.60 -10.64 -9.08
N LYS A 94 -11.83 -10.13 -10.04
CA LYS A 94 -10.89 -10.90 -10.85
C LYS A 94 -9.52 -10.24 -10.87
N TYR A 95 -8.48 -10.96 -10.47
CA TYR A 95 -7.10 -10.52 -10.58
C TYR A 95 -6.47 -11.08 -11.86
N TYR A 96 -5.79 -10.23 -12.62
CA TYR A 96 -5.17 -10.61 -13.89
C TYR A 96 -3.89 -9.83 -14.13
N ARG A 97 -3.12 -10.24 -15.14
CA ARG A 97 -1.85 -9.63 -15.49
C ARG A 97 -1.84 -9.28 -16.97
N ILE A 98 -1.18 -8.18 -17.30
CA ILE A 98 -0.96 -7.76 -18.68
C ILE A 98 0.55 -7.54 -18.84
N SER A 99 1.15 -8.27 -19.77
CA SER A 99 2.50 -8.01 -20.27
C SER A 99 2.43 -6.89 -21.31
N ASN A 100 3.34 -5.92 -21.20
CA ASN A 100 3.58 -4.96 -22.28
C ASN A 100 4.87 -5.37 -22.97
N ASP A 101 4.74 -5.88 -24.18
CA ASP A 101 5.89 -6.41 -24.93
C ASP A 101 6.86 -5.28 -25.31
N GLU A 102 6.34 -4.11 -25.69
CA GLU A 102 7.16 -2.93 -26.04
C GLU A 102 8.08 -2.46 -24.90
N LYS A 103 7.61 -2.56 -23.65
CA LYS A 103 8.34 -2.08 -22.47
C LYS A 103 8.93 -3.22 -21.65
N ASN A 104 8.81 -4.46 -22.12
CA ASN A 104 9.14 -5.69 -21.39
C ASN A 104 8.76 -5.61 -19.89
N THR A 105 7.52 -5.18 -19.62
CA THR A 105 7.04 -4.91 -18.26
C THR A 105 5.71 -5.59 -18.02
N GLU A 106 5.62 -6.34 -16.93
CA GLU A 106 4.38 -6.98 -16.47
C GLU A 106 3.71 -6.12 -15.38
N ARG A 107 2.39 -5.89 -15.52
CA ARG A 107 1.59 -5.19 -14.51
C ARG A 107 0.42 -6.07 -14.07
N ARG A 108 0.10 -5.99 -12.77
CA ARG A 108 -1.04 -6.69 -12.17
C ARG A 108 -2.23 -5.74 -12.07
N PHE A 109 -3.39 -6.25 -12.42
CA PHE A 109 -4.65 -5.53 -12.41
C PHE A 109 -5.67 -6.25 -11.55
N VAL A 110 -6.68 -5.50 -11.13
CA VAL A 110 -7.89 -6.06 -10.54
C VAL A 110 -9.10 -5.46 -11.21
N GLY A 111 -10.01 -6.31 -11.65
CA GLY A 111 -11.29 -5.93 -12.25
C GLY A 111 -12.46 -6.51 -11.48
N VAL A 112 -13.66 -6.03 -11.80
CA VAL A 112 -14.92 -6.58 -11.33
C VAL A 112 -15.78 -6.95 -12.54
N THR A 113 -16.14 -8.22 -12.64
CA THR A 113 -16.99 -8.77 -13.71
C THR A 113 -18.44 -8.92 -13.22
N HIS A 114 -19.42 -8.82 -14.11
CA HIS A 114 -20.82 -9.04 -13.73
C HIS A 114 -21.08 -10.52 -13.42
N ASP A 115 -20.59 -11.40 -14.31
CA ASP A 115 -20.68 -12.83 -14.17
C ASP A 115 -19.40 -13.42 -13.55
N PRO A 116 -19.51 -14.49 -12.75
CA PRO A 116 -18.36 -15.11 -12.10
C PRO A 116 -17.46 -15.89 -13.07
N ASN A 117 -18.03 -16.33 -14.20
CA ASN A 117 -17.36 -17.16 -15.19
C ASN A 117 -16.55 -16.35 -16.21
N THR A 118 -16.78 -15.04 -16.29
CA THR A 118 -16.03 -14.15 -17.18
C THR A 118 -14.58 -14.02 -16.68
N ALA A 119 -13.63 -14.39 -17.54
CA ALA A 119 -12.20 -14.23 -17.29
C ALA A 119 -11.70 -12.88 -17.82
N LEU A 120 -10.71 -12.30 -17.14
CA LEU A 120 -9.99 -11.10 -17.58
C LEU A 120 -8.53 -11.48 -17.91
N PRO A 121 -7.87 -10.79 -18.86
CA PRO A 121 -8.34 -9.63 -19.63
C PRO A 121 -9.35 -9.98 -20.74
N LEU A 122 -10.26 -9.06 -21.04
CA LEU A 122 -11.16 -9.20 -22.19
C LEU A 122 -10.39 -9.05 -23.51
N ASP A 123 -10.78 -9.82 -24.53
CA ASP A 123 -10.35 -9.61 -25.92
C ASP A 123 -10.71 -8.19 -26.39
N PRO A 124 -9.82 -7.44 -27.07
CA PRO A 124 -10.13 -6.10 -27.56
C PRO A 124 -11.25 -6.01 -28.60
N ASN A 125 -11.50 -7.09 -29.36
CA ASN A 125 -12.47 -7.07 -30.46
C ASN A 125 -13.92 -7.35 -30.02
N GLN A 126 -14.12 -7.94 -28.85
CA GLN A 126 -15.46 -8.20 -28.33
C GLN A 126 -16.13 -6.94 -27.76
N PRO A 127 -17.47 -6.87 -27.79
CA PRO A 127 -18.19 -5.75 -27.19
C PRO A 127 -17.99 -5.73 -25.68
N ARG A 128 -17.86 -4.51 -25.11
CA ARG A 128 -17.77 -4.32 -23.67
C ARG A 128 -19.11 -4.60 -23.00
N GLN A 129 -19.13 -5.53 -22.05
CA GLN A 129 -20.31 -5.77 -21.22
C GLN A 129 -20.58 -4.58 -20.29
N ARG A 130 -21.82 -4.10 -20.26
CA ARG A 130 -22.30 -3.05 -19.36
C ARG A 130 -23.60 -3.53 -18.72
N LYS A 131 -23.73 -3.38 -17.41
CA LYS A 131 -24.96 -3.72 -16.69
C LYS A 131 -25.80 -2.47 -16.47
N PHE A 132 -27.06 -2.54 -16.87
CA PHE A 132 -28.07 -1.54 -16.57
C PHE A 132 -28.81 -1.98 -15.30
N ASP A 133 -28.53 -1.32 -14.18
CA ASP A 133 -29.06 -1.68 -12.86
C ASP A 133 -30.44 -1.05 -12.57
N LEU A 134 -31.15 -0.56 -13.59
CA LEU A 134 -32.48 0.04 -13.44
C LEU A 134 -33.59 -0.98 -13.77
N VAL A 135 -34.74 -0.79 -13.12
CA VAL A 135 -35.91 -1.67 -13.21
C VAL A 135 -37.07 -0.89 -13.83
N ASP A 136 -37.82 -1.54 -14.73
CA ASP A 136 -39.09 -1.00 -15.22
C ASP A 136 -40.18 -1.20 -14.15
N VAL A 137 -40.65 -0.08 -13.59
CA VAL A 137 -41.64 -0.06 -12.50
C VAL A 137 -43.01 -0.52 -12.99
N ASN A 138 -43.37 -0.22 -14.23
CA ASN A 138 -44.70 -0.57 -14.76
C ASN A 138 -44.83 -2.08 -14.98
N ASP A 139 -43.80 -2.68 -15.59
CA ASP A 139 -43.72 -4.13 -15.76
C ASP A 139 -43.66 -4.86 -14.41
N PHE A 140 -42.93 -4.31 -13.45
CA PHE A 140 -42.86 -4.88 -12.09
C PHE A 140 -44.22 -4.88 -11.38
N ASN A 141 -44.93 -3.75 -11.40
CA ASN A 141 -46.25 -3.64 -10.79
C ASN A 141 -47.26 -4.59 -11.46
N LYS A 142 -47.22 -4.69 -12.79
CA LYS A 142 -48.08 -5.61 -13.54
C LYS A 142 -47.85 -7.07 -13.13
N LYS A 143 -46.59 -7.49 -13.02
CA LYS A 143 -46.25 -8.86 -12.56
C LYS A 143 -46.74 -9.14 -11.16
N LEU A 144 -46.62 -8.17 -10.25
CA LEU A 144 -47.17 -8.28 -8.90
C LEU A 144 -48.68 -8.47 -8.92
N GLU A 145 -49.40 -7.69 -9.72
CA GLU A 145 -50.86 -7.80 -9.85
C GLU A 145 -51.29 -9.19 -10.35
N GLU A 146 -50.60 -9.73 -11.36
CA GLU A 146 -50.85 -11.07 -11.91
C GLU A 146 -50.58 -12.17 -10.88
N GLU A 147 -49.48 -12.05 -10.14
CA GLU A 147 -49.11 -12.97 -9.04
C GLU A 147 -50.20 -12.95 -7.94
N TYR A 148 -50.60 -11.76 -7.47
CA TYR A 148 -51.66 -11.63 -6.46
C TYR A 148 -53.02 -12.16 -6.96
N ALA A 149 -53.34 -11.99 -8.25
CA ALA A 149 -54.55 -12.56 -8.85
C ALA A 149 -54.51 -14.09 -8.84
N SER A 150 -53.36 -14.70 -9.18
CA SER A 150 -53.18 -16.15 -9.13
C SER A 150 -53.34 -16.72 -7.71
N TYR A 151 -52.78 -16.04 -6.71
CA TYR A 151 -52.92 -16.44 -5.31
C TYR A 151 -54.38 -16.37 -4.85
N ARG A 152 -55.15 -15.33 -5.21
CA ARG A 152 -56.58 -15.27 -4.87
C ARG A 152 -57.38 -16.43 -5.45
N ASN A 153 -57.15 -16.76 -6.73
CA ASN A 153 -57.87 -17.83 -7.40
C ASN A 153 -57.56 -19.21 -6.83
N SER A 154 -56.37 -19.41 -6.24
CA SER A 154 -55.98 -20.68 -5.61
C SER A 154 -56.68 -20.98 -4.27
N GLN A 155 -57.28 -19.96 -3.66
CA GLN A 155 -57.91 -20.05 -2.33
C GLN A 155 -59.44 -20.16 -2.39
N GLN A 156 -60.02 -20.14 -3.60
CA GLN A 156 -61.45 -20.34 -3.87
C GLN A 156 -61.71 -21.75 -4.39
#